data_AF-A0A0R3DS62-F1
#
_entry.id   AF-A0A0R3DS62-F1
#
_cell.length_a   1.000
_cell.length_b   1.000
_cell.length_c   1.000
_cell.angle_alpha   90.00
_cell.angle_beta   90.00
_cell.angle_gamma   90.00
#
_symmetry.space_group_name_H-M   'P 1'
#
loop_
_entity.id
_entity.type
_entity.pdbx_description
1 polymer ?
#
loop_
_entity_poly.entity_id
_entity_poly.type
_entity_poly.pdbx_seq_one_letter_code
_entity_poly.pdbx_strand_id
1 'polypeptide(L)'
;MGYAVETVLKDPATISLDGVSVDTKNHIVTLTGSDVTLDGYDFSLDGGWQVRVKASGSRIVNSKFVVGSNDLLPIVGSPEASHLDISHCTIDGAEHDPPPWGTMVAYSGVDLTIEYSWLKNSGGDMIQQIGGTGSIVIEHNLIENGGLSPGTHGDYTQLEGGPFTVAINYNTTLQSRGTTQGLMTEYVAEGEIGHNTMIGTVSYFVSVDLSSIRTTFTVHDNYFDPRGYGFAYPSRNTGTPNDSSPKSIFTNNVNMRTGVVLQDAVRR
;
A
#
# COMPACT_ATOMS: atom_id res chain seq x y z
N MET A 1 9.28 -2.04 -12.22
CA MET A 1 8.01 -1.83 -11.50
C MET A 1 7.07 -1.05 -12.38
N GLY A 2 5.78 -1.34 -12.26
CA GLY A 2 4.74 -0.78 -13.13
C GLY A 2 4.52 -1.61 -14.41
N TYR A 3 3.72 -1.07 -15.32
CA TYR A 3 3.43 -1.70 -16.59
C TYR A 3 4.65 -1.61 -17.52
N ALA A 4 4.81 -2.57 -18.43
CA ALA A 4 5.91 -2.53 -19.39
C ALA A 4 5.76 -1.32 -20.33
N VAL A 5 6.86 -0.60 -20.61
CA VAL A 5 6.83 0.61 -21.45
C VAL A 5 6.27 0.37 -22.87
N GLU A 6 6.37 -0.86 -23.37
CA GLU A 6 5.84 -1.29 -24.67
C GLU A 6 4.35 -1.67 -24.62
N THR A 7 3.73 -1.70 -23.44
CA THR A 7 2.30 -1.98 -23.31
C THR A 7 1.51 -0.82 -23.90
N VAL A 8 0.75 -1.11 -24.96
CA VAL A 8 -0.25 -0.18 -25.48
C VAL A 8 -1.45 -0.18 -24.56
N LEU A 9 -1.63 0.90 -23.81
CA LEU A 9 -2.77 1.06 -22.89
C LEU A 9 -4.04 1.46 -23.64
N LYS A 10 -5.16 0.85 -23.26
CA LYS A 10 -6.49 1.11 -23.81
C LYS A 10 -7.20 2.22 -23.02
N ASP A 11 -8.10 2.92 -23.68
CA ASP A 11 -8.99 3.89 -23.04
C ASP A 11 -10.05 3.18 -22.16
N PRO A 12 -10.19 3.52 -20.86
CA PRO A 12 -11.21 2.96 -19.98
C PRO A 12 -12.65 3.10 -20.50
N ALA A 13 -12.95 4.14 -21.27
CA ALA A 13 -14.27 4.36 -21.86
C ALA A 13 -14.65 3.24 -22.87
N THR A 14 -13.67 2.48 -23.35
CA THR A 14 -13.86 1.39 -24.31
C THR A 14 -14.09 0.03 -23.66
N ILE A 15 -14.04 -0.07 -22.33
CA ILE A 15 -14.25 -1.34 -21.62
C ILE A 15 -15.64 -1.90 -21.95
N SER A 16 -15.66 -3.12 -22.45
CA SER A 16 -16.86 -3.92 -22.72
C SER A 16 -16.60 -5.34 -22.27
N LEU A 17 -16.85 -5.59 -20.98
CA LEU A 17 -16.67 -6.88 -20.31
C LEU A 17 -17.92 -7.19 -19.50
N ASP A 18 -18.28 -8.47 -19.44
CA ASP A 18 -19.38 -8.92 -18.58
C ASP A 18 -19.06 -8.63 -17.11
N GLY A 19 -20.07 -8.13 -16.39
CA GLY A 19 -19.90 -7.75 -14.98
C GLY A 19 -19.13 -6.45 -14.75
N VAL A 20 -18.89 -5.66 -15.80
CA VAL A 20 -18.28 -4.32 -15.70
C VAL A 20 -19.24 -3.27 -16.23
N SER A 21 -19.41 -2.18 -15.47
CA SER A 21 -20.08 -0.97 -15.95
C SER A 21 -19.10 0.19 -16.04
N VAL A 22 -19.27 1.03 -17.07
CA VAL A 22 -18.45 2.21 -17.33
C VAL A 22 -19.34 3.44 -17.30
N ASP A 23 -19.09 4.33 -16.34
CA ASP A 23 -19.71 5.65 -16.26
C ASP A 23 -18.73 6.68 -16.81
N THR A 24 -18.86 6.96 -18.11
CA THR A 24 -17.98 7.91 -18.82
C THR A 24 -18.20 9.36 -18.41
N LYS A 25 -19.32 9.67 -17.76
CA LYS A 25 -19.62 11.03 -17.30
C LYS A 25 -18.91 11.34 -15.98
N ASN A 26 -18.86 10.36 -15.10
CA ASN A 26 -18.23 10.50 -13.78
C ASN A 26 -16.83 9.87 -13.71
N HIS A 27 -16.36 9.26 -14.80
CA HIS A 27 -15.07 8.58 -14.93
C HIS A 27 -14.88 7.43 -13.93
N ILE A 28 -15.91 6.58 -13.79
CA ILE A 28 -15.91 5.44 -12.85
C ILE A 28 -16.15 4.13 -13.61
N VAL A 29 -15.27 3.16 -13.40
CA VAL A 29 -15.46 1.77 -13.83
C VAL A 29 -15.84 0.94 -12.62
N THR A 30 -16.99 0.25 -12.65
CA THR A 30 -17.45 -0.59 -11.52
C THR A 30 -17.44 -2.07 -11.89
N LEU A 31 -16.80 -2.89 -11.07
CA LEU A 31 -16.70 -4.35 -11.24
C LEU A 31 -17.68 -5.01 -10.28
N THR A 32 -18.72 -5.64 -10.83
CA THR A 32 -19.73 -6.41 -10.09
C THR A 32 -19.71 -7.90 -10.45
N GLY A 33 -19.07 -8.28 -11.56
CA GLY A 33 -18.83 -9.68 -11.90
C GLY A 33 -17.61 -10.22 -11.17
N SER A 34 -17.65 -11.51 -10.82
CA SER A 34 -16.49 -12.22 -10.28
C SER A 34 -15.43 -12.44 -11.35
N ASP A 35 -14.16 -12.56 -10.93
CA ASP A 35 -13.04 -12.96 -11.78
C ASP A 35 -12.78 -12.04 -12.98
N VAL A 36 -13.22 -10.78 -12.89
CA VAL A 36 -12.98 -9.77 -13.92
C VAL A 36 -11.51 -9.36 -13.92
N THR A 37 -10.88 -9.38 -15.10
CA THR A 37 -9.52 -8.85 -15.29
C THR A 37 -9.56 -7.57 -16.14
N LEU A 38 -9.09 -6.46 -15.56
CA LEU A 38 -8.78 -5.23 -16.27
C LEU A 38 -7.28 -5.21 -16.58
N ASP A 39 -6.93 -5.54 -17.82
CA ASP A 39 -5.54 -5.65 -18.27
C ASP A 39 -5.21 -4.56 -19.30
N GLY A 40 -4.25 -3.69 -18.98
CA GLY A 40 -3.68 -2.74 -19.95
C GLY A 40 -4.58 -1.54 -20.25
N TYR A 41 -5.06 -0.83 -19.22
CA TYR A 41 -5.85 0.39 -19.39
C TYR A 41 -5.14 1.65 -18.86
N ASP A 42 -5.37 2.78 -19.52
CA ASP A 42 -4.89 4.10 -19.11
C ASP A 42 -5.99 4.86 -18.36
N PHE A 43 -6.10 4.59 -17.06
CA PHE A 43 -6.99 5.31 -16.15
C PHE A 43 -6.47 6.72 -15.81
N SER A 44 -5.35 7.19 -16.40
CA SER A 44 -4.92 8.59 -16.26
C SER A 44 -5.60 9.55 -17.25
N LEU A 45 -6.32 9.02 -18.23
CA LEU A 45 -7.06 9.83 -19.22
C LEU A 45 -8.19 10.63 -18.58
N ASP A 46 -8.64 11.67 -19.29
CA ASP A 46 -9.80 12.51 -18.93
C ASP A 46 -9.80 13.08 -17.51
N GLY A 47 -8.61 13.35 -16.96
CA GLY A 47 -8.48 13.89 -15.60
C GLY A 47 -8.45 12.83 -14.50
N GLY A 48 -8.32 11.54 -14.86
CA GLY A 48 -8.20 10.43 -13.92
C GLY A 48 -9.51 9.68 -13.72
N TRP A 49 -9.45 8.35 -13.74
CA TRP A 49 -10.58 7.45 -13.54
C TRP A 49 -10.46 6.68 -12.22
N GLN A 50 -11.61 6.37 -11.64
CA GLN A 50 -11.73 5.43 -10.52
C GLN A 50 -12.10 4.03 -11.01
N VAL A 51 -11.48 3.01 -10.42
CA VAL A 51 -11.96 1.62 -10.49
C VAL A 51 -12.58 1.25 -9.14
N ARG A 52 -13.87 0.92 -9.15
CA ARG A 52 -14.62 0.45 -7.99
C ARG A 52 -14.86 -1.05 -8.05
N VAL A 53 -14.29 -1.80 -7.11
CA VAL A 53 -14.40 -3.25 -7.03
C VAL A 53 -15.45 -3.63 -6.00
N LYS A 54 -16.42 -4.45 -6.40
CA LYS A 54 -17.51 -4.94 -5.53
C LYS A 54 -17.69 -6.46 -5.56
N ALA A 55 -16.78 -7.17 -6.20
CA ALA A 55 -16.90 -8.59 -6.47
C ALA A 55 -15.60 -9.33 -6.13
N SER A 56 -15.67 -10.65 -6.14
CA SER A 56 -14.54 -11.53 -5.81
C SER A 56 -13.62 -11.76 -7.01
N GLY A 57 -12.32 -11.94 -6.76
CA GLY A 57 -11.35 -12.42 -7.76
C GLY A 57 -10.98 -11.41 -8.84
N SER A 58 -11.27 -10.12 -8.62
CA SER A 58 -10.94 -9.08 -9.59
C SER A 58 -9.43 -8.88 -9.69
N ARG A 59 -8.94 -8.65 -10.91
CA ARG A 59 -7.52 -8.39 -11.20
C ARG A 59 -7.38 -7.09 -11.98
N ILE A 60 -6.55 -6.18 -11.51
CA ILE A 60 -6.23 -4.93 -12.18
C ILE A 60 -4.75 -4.97 -12.51
N VAL A 61 -4.42 -5.16 -13.77
CA VAL A 61 -3.06 -5.48 -14.21
C VAL A 61 -2.57 -4.59 -15.35
N ASN A 62 -1.26 -4.38 -15.41
CA ASN A 62 -0.58 -3.65 -16.49
C ASN A 62 -1.17 -2.26 -16.79
N SER A 63 -1.73 -1.59 -15.77
CA SER A 63 -2.52 -0.38 -15.96
C SER A 63 -1.85 0.86 -15.37
N LYS A 64 -2.30 2.03 -15.81
CA LYS A 64 -1.79 3.32 -15.34
C LYS A 64 -2.92 4.13 -14.72
N PHE A 65 -2.65 4.71 -13.56
CA PHE A 65 -3.56 5.61 -12.86
C PHE A 65 -2.85 6.92 -12.52
N VAL A 66 -3.62 8.01 -12.54
CA VAL A 66 -3.22 9.33 -12.00
C VAL A 66 -4.40 9.90 -11.25
N VAL A 67 -4.20 10.43 -10.04
CA VAL A 67 -5.18 11.33 -9.42
C VAL A 67 -5.09 12.68 -10.12
N GLY A 68 -5.90 12.86 -11.16
CA GLY A 68 -5.90 14.07 -11.99
C GLY A 68 -6.93 15.09 -11.54
N SER A 69 -7.38 15.93 -12.48
CA SER A 69 -8.34 17.01 -12.21
C SER A 69 -9.73 16.55 -11.72
N ASN A 70 -10.06 15.26 -11.88
CA ASN A 70 -11.30 14.70 -11.34
C ASN A 70 -11.20 14.42 -9.84
N ASP A 71 -10.00 14.41 -9.27
CA ASP A 71 -9.71 14.22 -7.84
C ASP A 71 -10.36 12.94 -7.27
N LEU A 72 -10.33 11.86 -8.07
CA LEU A 72 -10.90 10.57 -7.74
C LEU A 72 -9.84 9.63 -7.14
N LEU A 73 -10.25 8.79 -6.18
CA LEU A 73 -9.43 7.66 -5.76
C LEU A 73 -9.24 6.69 -6.94
N PRO A 74 -8.00 6.32 -7.28
CA PRO A 74 -7.68 5.37 -8.35
C PRO A 74 -8.39 4.03 -8.20
N ILE A 75 -8.28 3.39 -7.04
CA ILE A 75 -8.84 2.05 -6.80
C ILE A 75 -9.56 2.03 -5.46
N VAL A 76 -10.83 1.60 -5.47
CA VAL A 76 -11.65 1.46 -4.27
C VAL A 76 -12.32 0.08 -4.24
N GLY A 77 -12.05 -0.74 -3.23
CA GLY A 77 -12.75 -2.00 -2.99
C GLY A 77 -13.78 -1.87 -1.86
N SER A 78 -15.02 -2.28 -2.12
CA SER A 78 -16.10 -2.25 -1.12
C SER A 78 -16.06 -3.47 -0.18
N PRO A 79 -16.88 -3.49 0.91
CA PRO A 79 -16.91 -4.63 1.83
C PRO A 79 -17.32 -5.96 1.20
N GLU A 80 -18.00 -5.92 0.06
CA GLU A 80 -18.39 -7.11 -0.71
C GLU A 80 -17.27 -7.64 -1.63
N ALA A 81 -16.20 -6.87 -1.84
CA ALA A 81 -15.06 -7.31 -2.66
C ALA A 81 -14.23 -8.36 -1.91
N SER A 82 -13.64 -9.28 -2.67
CA SER A 82 -12.66 -10.23 -2.12
C SER A 82 -11.60 -10.63 -3.14
N HIS A 83 -10.43 -11.04 -2.68
CA HIS A 83 -9.31 -11.51 -3.49
C HIS A 83 -8.95 -10.53 -4.63
N LEU A 84 -8.73 -9.25 -4.29
CA LEU A 84 -8.32 -8.24 -5.26
C LEU A 84 -6.82 -8.31 -5.51
N ASP A 85 -6.44 -8.55 -6.76
CA ASP A 85 -5.05 -8.50 -7.25
C ASP A 85 -4.81 -7.20 -8.03
N ILE A 86 -3.81 -6.43 -7.60
CA ILE A 86 -3.32 -5.24 -8.31
C ILE A 86 -1.87 -5.50 -8.65
N SER A 87 -1.55 -5.69 -9.93
CA SER A 87 -0.17 -6.01 -10.30
C SER A 87 0.34 -5.30 -11.55
N HIS A 88 1.64 -5.01 -11.57
CA HIS A 88 2.28 -4.30 -12.69
C HIS A 88 1.60 -2.97 -13.04
N CYS A 89 1.09 -2.25 -12.03
CA CYS A 89 0.43 -0.96 -12.23
C CYS A 89 1.36 0.20 -11.91
N THR A 90 1.18 1.34 -12.60
CA THR A 90 1.71 2.63 -12.11
C THR A 90 0.56 3.43 -11.54
N ILE A 91 0.63 3.78 -10.26
CA ILE A 91 -0.40 4.54 -9.55
C ILE A 91 0.26 5.81 -9.03
N ASP A 92 -0.07 6.94 -9.65
CA ASP A 92 0.52 8.25 -9.34
C ASP A 92 -0.52 9.14 -8.66
N GLY A 93 -0.26 9.51 -7.41
CA GLY A 93 -1.12 10.40 -6.66
C GLY A 93 -1.03 11.84 -7.13
N ALA A 94 -0.03 12.19 -7.95
CA ALA A 94 0.18 13.56 -8.45
C ALA A 94 0.10 14.65 -7.36
N GLU A 95 0.49 14.30 -6.13
CA GLU A 95 0.47 15.17 -4.94
C GLU A 95 -0.96 15.52 -4.45
N HIS A 96 -1.99 14.85 -4.96
CA HIS A 96 -3.40 15.03 -4.56
C HIS A 96 -3.80 14.14 -3.39
N ASP A 97 -4.76 14.63 -2.62
CA ASP A 97 -5.35 13.98 -1.44
C ASP A 97 -6.85 13.72 -1.67
N PRO A 98 -7.19 12.71 -2.50
CA PRO A 98 -8.54 12.59 -3.03
C PRO A 98 -9.55 12.17 -1.95
N PRO A 99 -10.73 12.79 -1.88
CA PRO A 99 -11.75 12.46 -0.88
C PRO A 99 -12.44 11.11 -1.16
N PRO A 100 -12.93 10.41 -0.12
CA PRO A 100 -13.06 10.89 1.25
C PRO A 100 -11.90 10.51 2.19
N TRP A 101 -10.95 9.69 1.74
CA TRP A 101 -9.94 9.09 2.62
C TRP A 101 -8.53 9.64 2.43
N GLY A 102 -8.24 10.30 1.30
CA GLY A 102 -6.90 10.81 1.06
C GLY A 102 -5.89 9.74 0.68
N THR A 103 -6.32 8.70 -0.06
CA THR A 103 -5.47 7.56 -0.43
C THR A 103 -5.54 7.20 -1.91
N MET A 104 -4.57 6.45 -2.42
CA MET A 104 -4.60 5.95 -3.80
C MET A 104 -5.32 4.60 -3.95
N VAL A 105 -5.18 3.72 -2.96
CA VAL A 105 -5.87 2.42 -2.91
C VAL A 105 -6.61 2.33 -1.59
N ALA A 106 -7.94 2.45 -1.63
CA ALA A 106 -8.81 2.22 -0.48
C ALA A 106 -9.46 0.85 -0.58
N TYR A 107 -9.36 0.02 0.45
CA TYR A 107 -9.96 -1.31 0.45
C TYR A 107 -10.67 -1.60 1.77
N SER A 108 -11.79 -2.31 1.70
CA SER A 108 -12.53 -2.77 2.89
C SER A 108 -13.01 -4.22 2.77
N GLY A 109 -12.52 -4.93 1.75
CA GLY A 109 -12.94 -6.30 1.42
C GLY A 109 -12.14 -7.37 2.17
N VAL A 110 -12.11 -8.57 1.58
CA VAL A 110 -11.32 -9.70 2.09
C VAL A 110 -10.19 -10.03 1.15
N ASP A 111 -8.96 -10.12 1.65
CA ASP A 111 -7.76 -10.45 0.87
C ASP A 111 -7.39 -9.42 -0.22
N LEU A 112 -6.28 -8.72 -0.02
CA LEU A 112 -5.72 -7.74 -0.95
C LEU A 112 -4.27 -8.11 -1.31
N THR A 113 -3.97 -8.16 -2.59
CA THR A 113 -2.62 -8.35 -3.12
C THR A 113 -2.23 -7.17 -4.00
N ILE A 114 -1.08 -6.55 -3.72
CA ILE A 114 -0.47 -5.50 -4.54
C ILE A 114 0.97 -5.88 -4.84
N GLU A 115 1.29 -6.14 -6.10
CA GLU A 115 2.62 -6.62 -6.49
C GLU A 115 3.20 -5.96 -7.74
N TYR A 116 4.53 -5.91 -7.85
CA TYR A 116 5.26 -5.45 -9.04
C TYR A 116 4.87 -4.04 -9.53
N SER A 117 4.23 -3.25 -8.67
CA SER A 117 3.64 -1.95 -9.00
C SER A 117 4.54 -0.80 -8.56
N TRP A 118 4.35 0.35 -9.21
CA TRP A 118 4.99 1.60 -8.82
C TRP A 118 3.92 2.54 -8.28
N LEU A 119 3.90 2.70 -6.96
CA LEU A 119 3.02 3.63 -6.25
C LEU A 119 3.82 4.88 -5.93
N LYS A 120 3.36 6.05 -6.35
CA LYS A 120 4.15 7.27 -6.18
C LYS A 120 3.36 8.54 -5.98
N ASN A 121 4.02 9.50 -5.36
CA ASN A 121 3.58 10.88 -5.21
C ASN A 121 2.17 11.02 -4.61
N SER A 122 1.85 10.25 -3.57
CA SER A 122 0.57 10.42 -2.89
C SER A 122 0.54 11.74 -2.12
N GLY A 123 -0.60 12.45 -2.18
CA GLY A 123 -0.85 13.59 -1.32
C GLY A 123 -1.04 13.17 0.14
N GLY A 124 -1.77 12.08 0.38
CA GLY A 124 -1.95 11.44 1.69
C GLY A 124 -1.34 10.05 1.74
N ASP A 125 -2.14 9.04 2.06
CA ASP A 125 -1.74 7.64 2.14
C ASP A 125 -1.61 7.00 0.75
N MET A 126 -0.81 5.95 0.61
CA MET A 126 -0.74 5.20 -0.66
C MET A 126 -1.73 4.03 -0.68
N ILE A 127 -1.71 3.21 0.37
CA ILE A 127 -2.56 2.03 0.51
C ILE A 127 -3.23 2.14 1.86
N GLN A 128 -4.55 2.23 1.87
CA GLN A 128 -5.33 2.28 3.09
C GLN A 128 -6.35 1.15 3.13
N GLN A 129 -6.28 0.31 4.15
CA GLN A 129 -7.45 -0.45 4.55
C GLN A 129 -8.33 0.44 5.39
N ILE A 130 -9.61 0.50 5.05
CA ILE A 130 -10.64 1.30 5.72
C ILE A 130 -11.69 0.37 6.37
N GLY A 131 -11.30 -0.90 6.61
CA GLY A 131 -12.14 -2.02 7.02
C GLY A 131 -11.61 -3.35 6.48
N GLY A 132 -12.38 -4.42 6.68
CA GLY A 132 -12.10 -5.72 6.04
C GLY A 132 -11.38 -6.72 6.92
N THR A 133 -11.00 -7.85 6.34
CA THR A 133 -10.30 -8.95 7.03
C THR A 133 -9.41 -9.73 6.06
N GLY A 134 -8.69 -10.73 6.55
CA GLY A 134 -7.97 -11.67 5.70
C GLY A 134 -6.51 -11.29 5.47
N SER A 135 -5.95 -11.68 4.33
CA SER A 135 -4.56 -11.44 4.00
C SER A 135 -4.32 -10.09 3.33
N ILE A 136 -3.18 -9.48 3.60
CA ILE A 136 -2.70 -8.30 2.88
C ILE A 136 -1.28 -8.59 2.44
N VAL A 137 -1.09 -8.69 1.13
CA VAL A 137 0.20 -8.97 0.49
C VAL A 137 0.60 -7.73 -0.29
N ILE A 138 1.69 -7.10 0.11
CA ILE A 138 2.27 -5.94 -0.57
C ILE A 138 3.71 -6.30 -0.86
N GLU A 139 3.98 -6.83 -2.04
CA GLU A 139 5.29 -7.40 -2.35
C GLU A 139 5.90 -6.91 -3.66
N HIS A 140 7.22 -6.82 -3.70
CA HIS A 140 7.94 -6.47 -4.93
C HIS A 140 7.46 -5.15 -5.57
N ASN A 141 7.13 -4.12 -4.78
CA ASN A 141 6.74 -2.81 -5.30
C ASN A 141 7.86 -1.78 -5.19
N LEU A 142 7.76 -0.72 -6.00
CA LEU A 142 8.44 0.55 -5.75
C LEU A 142 7.43 1.52 -5.16
N ILE A 143 7.69 2.01 -3.96
CA ILE A 143 6.81 2.91 -3.20
C ILE A 143 7.57 4.21 -2.98
N GLU A 144 7.09 5.31 -3.55
CA GLU A 144 7.89 6.54 -3.67
C GLU A 144 7.12 7.81 -3.29
N ASN A 145 7.66 8.61 -2.35
CA ASN A 145 7.13 9.92 -1.94
C ASN A 145 5.65 9.89 -1.48
N GLY A 146 5.42 9.62 -0.19
CA GLY A 146 4.12 9.79 0.47
C GLY A 146 3.96 11.14 1.15
N GLY A 147 2.72 11.54 1.43
CA GLY A 147 2.39 12.75 2.20
C GLY A 147 2.88 14.05 1.57
N LEU A 148 2.63 14.24 0.26
CA LEU A 148 3.02 15.45 -0.47
C LEU A 148 2.03 16.62 -0.33
N SER A 149 0.78 16.34 0.05
CA SER A 149 -0.25 17.37 0.20
C SER A 149 -0.12 18.07 1.57
N PRO A 150 -0.26 19.40 1.65
CA PRO A 150 -0.13 20.10 2.93
C PRO A 150 -1.19 19.70 3.96
N GLY A 151 -0.73 19.31 5.16
CA GLY A 151 -1.61 19.04 6.31
C GLY A 151 -2.31 17.68 6.28
N THR A 152 -1.94 16.81 5.34
CA THR A 152 -2.48 15.47 5.23
C THR A 152 -1.75 14.48 6.13
N HIS A 153 -2.42 13.36 6.41
CA HIS A 153 -1.80 12.18 6.96
C HIS A 153 -1.21 11.38 5.80
N GLY A 154 0.05 10.96 5.90
CA GLY A 154 0.76 10.37 4.76
C GLY A 154 1.49 9.10 5.13
N ASP A 155 0.93 7.95 4.79
CA ASP A 155 1.58 6.67 5.01
C ASP A 155 1.80 5.91 3.69
N TYR A 156 2.82 5.05 3.65
CA TYR A 156 2.91 4.05 2.59
C TYR A 156 1.81 3.02 2.74
N THR A 157 1.53 2.63 3.98
CA THR A 157 0.38 1.79 4.33
C THR A 157 -0.27 2.33 5.59
N GLN A 158 -1.59 2.39 5.61
CA GLN A 158 -2.39 2.60 6.82
C GLN A 158 -3.47 1.52 6.88
N LEU A 159 -3.35 0.60 7.84
CA LEU A 159 -4.24 -0.56 7.91
C LEU A 159 -5.29 -0.39 8.99
N GLU A 160 -6.53 -0.06 8.65
CA GLU A 160 -7.63 0.06 9.62
C GLU A 160 -8.63 -1.09 9.52
N GLY A 161 -9.25 -1.44 10.67
CA GLY A 161 -10.48 -2.24 10.69
C GLY A 161 -10.33 -3.75 10.56
N GLY A 162 -9.14 -4.30 10.83
CA GLY A 162 -8.83 -5.74 10.78
C GLY A 162 -9.55 -6.63 11.80
N PRO A 163 -9.01 -7.81 12.15
CA PRO A 163 -7.60 -8.18 12.06
C PRO A 163 -7.14 -8.67 10.68
N PHE A 164 -5.87 -8.44 10.36
CA PHE A 164 -5.22 -8.88 9.12
C PHE A 164 -4.05 -9.84 9.36
N THR A 165 -3.81 -10.73 8.39
CA THR A 165 -2.52 -11.42 8.23
C THR A 165 -1.72 -10.68 7.17
N VAL A 166 -0.53 -10.16 7.50
CA VAL A 166 0.17 -9.21 6.64
C VAL A 166 1.51 -9.76 6.13
N ALA A 167 1.81 -9.54 4.86
CA ALA A 167 3.12 -9.76 4.27
C ALA A 167 3.51 -8.50 3.47
N ILE A 168 4.47 -7.73 3.98
CA ILE A 168 5.03 -6.57 3.28
C ILE A 168 6.49 -6.86 2.98
N ASN A 169 6.76 -7.49 1.83
CA ASN A 169 8.05 -8.06 1.54
C ASN A 169 8.69 -7.58 0.24
N TYR A 170 10.02 -7.55 0.20
CA TYR A 170 10.78 -7.31 -1.04
C TYR A 170 10.45 -5.99 -1.77
N ASN A 171 9.87 -5.01 -1.07
CA ASN A 171 9.59 -3.70 -1.64
C ASN A 171 10.85 -2.82 -1.57
N THR A 172 10.92 -1.86 -2.48
CA THR A 172 11.83 -0.72 -2.36
C THR A 172 11.02 0.53 -2.03
N THR A 173 11.32 1.19 -0.92
CA THR A 173 10.72 2.48 -0.58
C THR A 173 11.73 3.62 -0.75
N LEU A 174 11.27 4.74 -1.31
CA LEU A 174 12.09 5.92 -1.55
C LEU A 174 11.34 7.20 -1.14
N GLN A 175 11.81 7.87 -0.09
CA GLN A 175 11.28 9.16 0.35
C GLN A 175 12.29 10.29 0.08
N SER A 176 12.00 11.14 -0.89
CA SER A 176 12.83 12.30 -1.24
C SER A 176 12.13 13.65 -1.02
N ARG A 177 10.80 13.63 -0.99
CA ARG A 177 9.90 14.80 -0.85
C ARG A 177 8.66 14.37 -0.09
N GLY A 178 7.98 15.31 0.58
CA GLY A 178 6.78 15.02 1.39
C GLY A 178 7.11 14.53 2.79
N THR A 179 6.08 14.32 3.60
CA THR A 179 6.21 13.83 4.98
C THR A 179 5.43 12.55 5.15
N THR A 180 6.12 11.43 5.38
CA THR A 180 5.46 10.13 5.58
C THR A 180 5.84 9.44 6.88
N GLN A 181 4.93 8.64 7.43
CA GLN A 181 5.24 7.75 8.55
C GLN A 181 5.70 6.36 8.13
N GLY A 182 5.75 6.04 6.83
CA GLY A 182 6.29 4.77 6.35
C GLY A 182 5.24 3.66 6.29
N LEU A 183 5.63 2.41 6.57
CA LEU A 183 4.77 1.23 6.55
C LEU A 183 4.06 1.08 7.91
N MET A 184 2.88 1.70 8.07
CA MET A 184 2.09 1.59 9.29
C MET A 184 1.16 0.38 9.19
N THR A 185 1.33 -0.58 10.11
CA THR A 185 0.52 -1.79 10.19
C THR A 185 -0.24 -1.82 11.51
N GLU A 186 -1.47 -1.32 11.49
CA GLU A 186 -2.42 -1.40 12.60
C GLU A 186 -3.38 -2.58 12.39
N TYR A 187 -4.05 -3.02 13.46
CA TYR A 187 -5.01 -4.14 13.41
C TYR A 187 -4.43 -5.43 12.78
N VAL A 188 -3.17 -5.76 13.02
CA VAL A 188 -2.54 -6.98 12.48
C VAL A 188 -2.61 -8.10 13.50
N ALA A 189 -3.13 -9.27 13.12
CA ALA A 189 -3.13 -10.46 13.96
C ALA A 189 -1.78 -11.17 13.94
N GLU A 190 -1.16 -11.24 12.76
CA GLU A 190 0.13 -11.90 12.51
C GLU A 190 0.68 -11.46 11.17
N GLY A 191 1.96 -11.72 10.92
CA GLY A 191 2.57 -11.37 9.63
C GLY A 191 4.02 -10.96 9.71
N GLU A 192 4.47 -10.29 8.66
CA GLU A 192 5.84 -9.84 8.52
C GLU A 192 6.01 -8.56 7.71
N ILE A 193 7.08 -7.84 8.04
CA ILE A 193 7.71 -6.83 7.18
C ILE A 193 9.14 -7.31 6.94
N GLY A 194 9.38 -7.93 5.79
CA GLY A 194 10.60 -8.70 5.50
C GLY A 194 11.33 -8.24 4.24
N HIS A 195 12.66 -8.31 4.22
CA HIS A 195 13.45 -8.22 2.98
C HIS A 195 13.26 -6.94 2.14
N ASN A 196 12.78 -5.84 2.74
CA ASN A 196 12.59 -4.59 2.03
C ASN A 196 13.88 -3.76 2.01
N THR A 197 14.02 -2.89 1.00
CA THR A 197 15.03 -1.84 0.97
C THR A 197 14.35 -0.49 1.14
N MET A 198 14.71 0.26 2.18
CA MET A 198 13.98 1.46 2.59
C MET A 198 14.91 2.67 2.69
N ILE A 199 14.68 3.68 1.87
CA ILE A 199 15.63 4.78 1.68
C ILE A 199 14.91 6.11 1.81
N GLY A 200 15.48 7.05 2.57
CA GLY A 200 15.06 8.44 2.54
C GLY A 200 14.60 9.03 3.86
N THR A 201 13.92 10.18 3.78
CA THR A 201 13.50 10.98 4.93
C THR A 201 12.05 10.65 5.33
N VAL A 202 11.87 9.53 6.02
CA VAL A 202 10.61 9.15 6.67
C VAL A 202 10.67 9.49 8.16
N SER A 203 9.54 9.61 8.86
CA SER A 203 9.59 9.70 10.33
C SER A 203 10.19 8.42 10.89
N TYR A 204 9.52 7.29 10.69
CA TYR A 204 10.02 5.93 10.89
C TYR A 204 9.68 5.12 9.65
N PHE A 205 10.41 4.04 9.39
CA PHE A 205 10.09 3.18 8.26
C PHE A 205 8.97 2.19 8.55
N VAL A 206 8.85 1.76 9.81
CA VAL A 206 7.87 0.76 10.24
C VAL A 206 7.22 1.14 11.56
N SER A 207 5.96 0.75 11.71
CA SER A 207 5.22 0.76 12.97
C SER A 207 4.26 -0.42 12.98
N VAL A 208 4.26 -1.20 14.06
CA VAL A 208 3.41 -2.38 14.21
C VAL A 208 2.57 -2.21 15.47
N ASP A 209 1.24 -2.17 15.39
CA ASP A 209 0.39 -2.08 16.58
C ASP A 209 0.46 -3.38 17.42
N LEU A 210 0.98 -3.30 18.64
CA LEU A 210 1.15 -4.45 19.53
C LEU A 210 -0.17 -4.96 20.09
N SER A 211 -1.20 -4.11 20.16
CA SER A 211 -2.47 -4.43 20.82
C SER A 211 -3.30 -5.42 19.99
N SER A 212 -3.10 -5.44 18.67
CA SER A 212 -3.82 -6.31 17.74
C SER A 212 -3.13 -7.65 17.48
N ILE A 213 -1.82 -7.79 17.74
CA ILE A 213 -1.08 -9.03 17.48
C ILE A 213 -1.62 -10.19 18.32
N ARG A 214 -2.05 -11.25 17.65
CA ARG A 214 -2.59 -12.48 18.26
C ARG A 214 -1.50 -13.51 18.45
N THR A 215 -0.69 -13.76 17.43
CA THR A 215 0.39 -14.75 17.45
C THR A 215 1.75 -14.04 17.45
N THR A 216 2.36 -13.85 16.29
CA THR A 216 3.68 -13.22 16.10
C THR A 216 3.64 -12.33 14.86
N PHE A 217 4.33 -11.20 14.94
CA PHE A 217 4.65 -10.32 13.83
C PHE A 217 6.17 -10.11 13.79
N THR A 218 6.79 -10.41 12.65
CA THR A 218 8.24 -10.32 12.48
C THR A 218 8.62 -9.14 11.60
N VAL A 219 9.60 -8.36 12.03
CA VAL A 219 10.24 -7.34 11.19
C VAL A 219 11.68 -7.77 10.98
N HIS A 220 12.02 -8.21 9.77
CA HIS A 220 13.29 -8.89 9.57
C HIS A 220 13.97 -8.69 8.22
N ASP A 221 15.30 -8.84 8.23
CA ASP A 221 16.13 -8.85 7.02
C ASP A 221 15.92 -7.64 6.09
N ASN A 222 15.48 -6.51 6.65
CA ASN A 222 15.31 -5.25 5.93
C ASN A 222 16.62 -4.47 5.87
N TYR A 223 16.84 -3.74 4.78
CA TYR A 223 17.93 -2.77 4.65
C TYR A 223 17.36 -1.37 4.67
N PHE A 224 17.82 -0.52 5.59
CA PHE A 224 17.30 0.85 5.71
C PHE A 224 18.41 1.91 5.74
N ASP A 225 18.22 3.00 5.00
CA ASP A 225 19.02 4.24 5.05
C ASP A 225 18.13 5.35 5.64
N PRO A 226 18.11 5.51 6.98
CA PRO A 226 17.27 6.51 7.63
C PRO A 226 17.93 7.88 7.50
N ARG A 227 17.20 8.80 6.84
CA ARG A 227 17.53 10.23 6.80
C ARG A 227 16.61 11.09 7.66
N GLY A 228 15.49 10.52 8.14
CA GLY A 228 14.62 11.10 9.15
C GLY A 228 14.89 10.54 10.55
N TYR A 229 13.86 10.11 11.31
CA TYR A 229 14.05 9.80 12.74
C TYR A 229 14.63 8.41 13.01
N GLY A 230 14.19 7.37 12.30
CA GLY A 230 14.72 6.03 12.53
C GLY A 230 14.04 4.93 11.74
N PHE A 231 14.25 3.69 12.19
CA PHE A 231 13.64 2.52 11.57
C PHE A 231 12.25 2.23 12.11
N ALA A 232 12.13 1.97 13.42
CA ALA A 232 10.87 1.59 14.06
C ALA A 232 10.34 2.71 14.96
N TYR A 233 9.02 2.92 14.96
CA TYR A 233 8.36 3.91 15.81
C TYR A 233 8.51 3.57 17.32
N PRO A 234 9.05 4.46 18.16
CA PRO A 234 9.45 4.15 19.54
C PRO A 234 8.31 4.39 20.54
N SER A 235 7.24 3.59 20.46
CA SER A 235 6.14 3.60 21.44
C SER A 235 6.02 2.26 22.15
N ARG A 236 5.50 2.25 23.38
CA ARG A 236 5.18 1.01 24.10
C ARG A 236 3.97 0.27 23.52
N ASN A 237 3.18 0.96 22.72
CA ASN A 237 2.01 0.39 22.05
C ASN A 237 2.35 -0.09 20.64
N THR A 238 3.54 0.24 20.14
CA THR A 238 4.01 -0.17 18.81
C THR A 238 5.23 -1.08 18.94
N GLY A 239 5.42 -1.98 17.98
CA GLY A 239 6.57 -2.86 17.91
C GLY A 239 7.83 -2.06 17.65
N THR A 240 8.82 -2.27 18.51
CA THR A 240 10.17 -1.71 18.36
C THR A 240 11.16 -2.72 18.93
N PRO A 241 12.39 -2.80 18.41
CA PRO A 241 13.38 -3.69 18.99
C PRO A 241 13.59 -3.44 20.49
N ASN A 242 13.70 -4.52 21.27
CA ASN A 242 13.74 -4.53 22.73
C ASN A 242 12.46 -4.01 23.40
N ASP A 243 11.31 -4.12 22.73
CA ASP A 243 10.03 -3.96 23.39
C ASP A 243 9.78 -5.10 24.41
N SER A 244 8.77 -4.93 25.28
CA SER A 244 8.44 -5.92 26.30
C SER A 244 7.53 -7.06 25.79
N SER A 245 7.24 -7.10 24.49
CA SER A 245 6.31 -8.04 23.88
C SER A 245 7.02 -9.29 23.34
N PRO A 246 6.45 -10.50 23.52
CA PRO A 246 6.86 -11.70 22.79
C PRO A 246 6.38 -11.80 21.37
N LYS A 247 5.44 -10.94 21.00
CA LYS A 247 4.71 -11.08 19.75
C LYS A 247 5.26 -10.22 18.64
N SER A 248 6.11 -9.26 18.96
CA SER A 248 6.80 -8.40 17.99
C SER A 248 8.26 -8.81 18.03
N ILE A 249 8.79 -9.26 16.89
CA ILE A 249 10.13 -9.81 16.79
C ILE A 249 10.92 -9.07 15.73
N PHE A 250 12.00 -8.40 16.14
CA PHE A 250 12.92 -7.72 15.23
C PHE A 250 14.22 -8.53 15.06
N THR A 251 14.61 -8.86 13.83
CA THR A 251 15.85 -9.62 13.56
C THR A 251 16.52 -9.18 12.26
N ASN A 252 17.84 -9.02 12.24
CA ASN A 252 18.62 -8.76 11.01
C ASN A 252 18.20 -7.50 10.21
N ASN A 253 17.66 -6.46 10.83
CA ASN A 253 17.37 -5.22 10.12
C ASN A 253 18.65 -4.35 10.05
N VAL A 254 19.20 -4.13 8.87
CA VAL A 254 20.52 -3.52 8.67
C VAL A 254 20.39 -2.04 8.37
N ASN A 255 21.01 -1.20 9.21
CA ASN A 255 21.21 0.20 8.91
C ASN A 255 22.32 0.33 7.85
N MET A 256 21.97 0.69 6.62
CA MET A 256 22.90 0.81 5.49
C MET A 256 23.95 1.91 5.67
N ARG A 257 23.73 2.89 6.56
CA ARG A 257 24.69 3.97 6.84
C ARG A 257 25.79 3.55 7.80
N THR A 258 25.48 2.68 8.75
CA THR A 258 26.37 2.31 9.85
C THR A 258 26.80 0.84 9.83
N GLY A 259 26.09 -0.01 9.10
CA GLY A 259 26.24 -1.46 9.15
C GLY A 259 25.67 -2.10 10.41
N VAL A 260 25.07 -1.33 11.32
CA VAL A 260 24.50 -1.85 12.57
C VAL A 260 23.25 -2.66 12.28
N VAL A 261 23.18 -3.85 12.89
CA VAL A 261 21.99 -4.69 12.88
C VAL A 261 21.09 -4.32 14.06
N LEU A 262 19.85 -3.98 13.74
CA LEU A 262 18.79 -3.72 14.68
C LEU A 262 17.95 -4.99 14.87
N GLN A 263 17.90 -5.46 16.11
CA GLN A 263 17.28 -6.72 16.50
C GLN A 263 16.82 -6.64 17.96
N ASP A 264 15.90 -7.51 18.33
CA ASP A 264 15.63 -7.76 19.73
C ASP A 264 16.85 -8.36 20.40
N ALA A 265 17.15 -7.88 21.61
CA ALA A 265 18.05 -8.61 22.48
C ALA A 265 17.48 -10.02 22.65
N VAL A 266 18.32 -11.02 22.38
CA VAL A 266 18.00 -12.42 22.62
C VAL A 266 17.33 -12.52 23.98
N ARG A 267 16.06 -12.93 23.99
CA ARG A 267 15.32 -13.20 25.22
C ARG A 267 16.17 -14.15 26.05
N ARG A 268 16.72 -13.64 27.15
CA ARG A 268 17.39 -14.48 28.14
C ARG A 268 16.35 -15.33 28.86
#